data_AF-A0A353GSM4-F1
#
_entry.id   AF-A0A353GSM4-F1
#
_cell.length_a   1.000
_cell.length_b   1.000
_cell.length_c   1.000
_cell.angle_alpha   90.00
_cell.angle_beta   90.00
_cell.angle_gamma   90.00
#
_symmetry.space_group_name_H-M   'P 1'
#
loop_
_entity.id
_entity.type
_entity.pdbx_description
1 polymer ?
#
loop_
_entity_poly.entity_id
_entity_poly.type
_entity_poly.pdbx_seq_one_letter_code
_entity_poly.pdbx_strand_id
1 'polypeptide(L)' 'MDRQPLVPIRLDNYKPLRELVFESLREAIIGGLLRPSERLMEIQLAEEMGVSRTPVREAIRKLELEG' A
#
# COMPACT_ATOMS: atom_id res chain seq x y z
N MET A 1 38.86 -18.12 -22.60
CA MET A 1 38.66 -17.40 -21.33
C MET A 1 37.25 -16.84 -21.37
N ASP A 2 36.30 -17.60 -20.85
CA ASP A 2 34.88 -17.30 -20.97
C ASP A 2 34.49 -16.23 -19.97
N ARG A 3 33.96 -15.11 -20.49
CA ARG A 3 33.46 -13.99 -19.70
C ARG A 3 32.23 -14.45 -18.93
N GLN A 4 32.26 -14.37 -17.60
CA GLN A 4 31.04 -14.50 -16.81
C GLN A 4 30.13 -13.28 -17.08
N PRO A 5 28.85 -13.50 -17.45
CA PRO A 5 27.92 -12.42 -17.74
C PRO A 5 27.47 -11.71 -16.46
N LEU A 6 27.02 -10.46 -16.63
CA LEU A 6 26.53 -9.61 -15.56
C LEU A 6 25.37 -10.26 -14.79
N VAL A 7 25.39 -10.12 -13.46
CA VAL A 7 24.37 -10.64 -12.54
C VAL A 7 23.05 -9.87 -12.73
N PRO A 8 21.89 -10.55 -12.71
CA PRO A 8 20.60 -9.88 -12.86
C PRO A 8 20.27 -8.93 -11.71
N ILE A 9 19.62 -7.81 -12.06
CA ILE A 9 19.16 -6.77 -11.14
C ILE A 9 18.19 -7.41 -10.12
N ARG A 10 18.45 -7.19 -8.83
CA ARG A 10 17.52 -7.51 -7.75
C ARG A 10 16.48 -6.39 -7.69
N LEU A 11 15.21 -6.75 -7.85
CA LEU A 11 14.07 -5.83 -7.78
C LEU A 11 13.60 -5.72 -6.32
N ASP A 12 14.48 -5.28 -5.43
CA ASP A 12 14.26 -5.28 -3.99
C ASP A 12 13.33 -4.18 -3.46
N ASN A 13 12.60 -3.43 -4.31
CA ASN A 13 11.44 -2.67 -3.81
C ASN A 13 10.40 -2.23 -4.86
N TYR A 14 9.74 -3.16 -5.56
CA TYR A 14 8.49 -2.86 -6.29
C TYR A 14 7.29 -3.44 -5.55
N LYS A 15 7.01 -2.91 -4.35
CA LYS A 15 5.74 -3.23 -3.68
C LYS A 15 4.58 -2.75 -4.56
N PRO A 16 3.59 -3.60 -4.86
CA PRO A 16 2.37 -3.19 -5.52
C PRO A 16 1.76 -1.96 -4.84
N LEU A 17 1.17 -1.05 -5.61
CA LEU A 17 0.59 0.19 -5.06
C LEU A 17 -0.45 -0.08 -3.95
N ARG A 18 -1.23 -1.16 -4.09
CA ARG A 18 -2.16 -1.64 -3.04
C ARG A 18 -1.46 -1.98 -1.71
N GLU A 19 -0.24 -2.49 -1.75
CA GLU A 19 0.53 -2.85 -0.56
C GLU A 19 1.08 -1.60 0.13
N LEU A 20 1.56 -0.63 -0.66
CA LEU A 20 1.98 0.68 -0.14
C LEU A 20 0.80 1.42 0.52
N VAL A 21 -0.38 1.42 -0.11
CA VAL A 21 -1.58 2.03 0.46
C VAL A 21 -2.03 1.29 1.72
N PHE A 22 -1.98 -0.04 1.71
CA PHE A 22 -2.28 -0.85 2.88
C PHE A 22 -1.37 -0.54 4.08
N GLU A 23 -0.05 -0.47 3.86
CA GLU A 23 0.92 -0.14 4.91
C GLU A 23 0.66 1.25 5.49
N SER A 24 0.44 2.25 4.62
CA SER A 24 0.13 3.62 5.03
C SER A 24 -1.15 3.71 5.88
N LEU A 25 -2.24 3.06 5.44
CA LEU A 25 -3.49 3.01 6.21
C LEU A 25 -3.31 2.29 7.55
N ARG A 26 -2.56 1.19 7.58
CA ARG A 26 -2.27 0.44 8.81
C ARG A 26 -1.50 1.30 9.82
N GLU A 27 -0.47 2.00 9.35
CA GLU A 27 0.30 2.93 10.18
C GLU A 27 -0.56 4.08 10.70
N ALA A 28 -1.44 4.64 9.87
CA ALA A 28 -2.36 5.70 10.27
C ALA A 28 -3.36 5.24 11.35
N ILE A 29 -3.85 4.00 11.30
CA ILE A 29 -4.71 3.42 12.34
C ILE A 29 -3.92 3.20 13.63
N ILE A 30 -2.74 2.55 13.56
CA ILE A 30 -1.90 2.27 14.74
C ILE A 30 -1.42 3.55 15.41
N GLY A 31 -1.07 4.56 14.62
CA GLY A 31 -0.66 5.88 15.09
C GLY A 31 -1.81 6.77 15.59
N GLY A 32 -3.06 6.32 15.47
CA GLY A 32 -4.25 7.05 15.91
C GLY A 32 -4.63 8.24 15.03
N LEU A 33 -4.03 8.38 13.84
CA LEU A 33 -4.42 9.37 12.85
C LEU A 33 -5.82 9.06 12.31
N LEU A 34 -6.09 7.78 12.00
CA LEU A 34 -7.43 7.29 11.71
C LEU A 34 -8.00 6.67 12.98
N ARG A 35 -9.12 7.20 13.45
CA ARG A 35 -9.71 6.78 14.73
C ARG A 35 -10.65 5.58 14.56
N PRO A 36 -10.82 4.76 15.60
CA PRO A 36 -11.87 3.74 15.60
C PRO A 36 -13.23 4.35 15.28
N SER A 37 -14.03 3.62 14.49
CA SER A 37 -15.36 4.06 14.02
C SER A 37 -15.37 5.30 13.11
N GLU A 38 -14.21 5.81 12.71
CA GLU A 38 -14.13 6.86 11.70
C GLU A 38 -14.55 6.32 10.33
N ARG A 39 -15.45 7.04 9.66
CA ARG A 39 -15.91 6.65 8.33
C ARG A 39 -14.86 7.04 7.30
N LEU A 40 -14.24 6.05 6.67
CA LEU A 40 -13.28 6.25 5.59
C LEU A 40 -13.99 6.28 4.23
N MET A 41 -13.74 7.32 3.43
CA MET A 41 -14.22 7.40 2.05
C MET A 41 -13.08 7.10 1.08
N GLU A 42 -13.21 6.04 0.28
CA GLU A 42 -12.19 5.61 -0.70
C GLU A 42 -11.73 6.74 -1.62
N ILE A 43 -12.66 7.61 -2.04
CA ILE A 43 -12.37 8.72 -2.96
C ILE A 43 -11.45 9.74 -2.30
N GLN A 44 -11.73 10.11 -1.05
CA GLN A 44 -10.93 11.09 -0.31
C GLN A 44 -9.53 10.55 -0.05
N LEU A 45 -9.44 9.30 0.44
CA LEU A 45 -8.16 8.64 0.67
C LEU A 45 -7.33 8.53 -0.62
N ALA A 46 -7.98 8.23 -1.75
CA ALA A 46 -7.31 8.16 -3.05
C ALA A 46 -6.77 9.53 -3.49
N GLU A 47 -7.54 10.60 -3.29
CA GLU A 47 -7.14 11.98 -3.58
C GLU A 47 -5.97 12.42 -2.69
N GLU A 48 -6.07 12.19 -1.37
CA GLU A 48 -5.03 12.52 -0.40
C GLU A 48 -3.71 11.77 -0.66
N MET A 49 -3.79 10.51 -1.07
CA MET A 49 -2.62 9.67 -1.36
C MET A 49 -2.10 9.81 -2.80
N GLY A 50 -2.77 10.57 -3.66
CA GLY A 50 -2.38 10.76 -5.06
C GLY A 50 -2.45 9.48 -5.91
N VAL A 51 -3.40 8.59 -5.60
CA VAL A 51 -3.56 7.30 -6.28
C VAL A 51 -4.98 7.16 -6.85
N SER A 52 -5.20 6.14 -7.69
CA SER A 52 -6.56 5.80 -8.10
C SER A 52 -7.33 5.09 -6.98
N ARG A 53 -8.66 5.02 -7.09
CA ARG A 53 -9.52 4.36 -6.09
C ARG A 53 -9.29 2.86 -5.95
N THR A 54 -8.86 2.19 -7.02
CA THR A 54 -8.68 0.73 -7.06
C THR A 54 -7.71 0.22 -5.99
N PRO A 55 -6.45 0.70 -5.89
CA PRO A 55 -5.51 0.26 -4.86
C PRO A 55 -5.99 0.61 -3.45
N VAL A 56 -6.73 1.71 -3.25
CA VAL A 56 -7.32 2.06 -1.95
C VAL A 56 -8.37 1.05 -1.52
N ARG A 57 -9.30 0.71 -2.41
CA ARG A 57 -10.33 -0.31 -2.13
C ARG A 57 -9.72 -1.67 -1.83
N GLU A 58 -8.68 -2.07 -2.57
CA GLU A 58 -7.97 -3.34 -2.33
C GLU A 58 -7.26 -3.34 -0.97
N ALA A 59 -6.63 -2.22 -0.60
CA ALA A 59 -5.97 -2.06 0.70
C ALA A 59 -6.98 -2.10 1.86
N ILE A 60 -8.13 -1.43 1.74
CA ILE A 60 -9.19 -1.46 2.76
C ILE A 60 -9.72 -2.89 2.93
N ARG A 61 -10.01 -3.60 1.84
CA ARG A 61 -10.44 -5.01 1.93
C ARG A 61 -9.39 -5.89 2.61
N LYS A 62 -8.11 -5.62 2.38
CA LYS A 62 -7.04 -6.35 3.06
C LYS A 62 -7.00 -6.04 4.57
N LEU A 63 -7.18 -4.78 4.97
CA LEU A 63 -7.31 -4.40 6.39
C LEU A 63 -8.51 -5.08 7.06
N GLU A 64 -9.64 -5.18 6.37
CA GLU A 64 -10.84 -5.89 6.87
C GLU A 64 -10.59 -7.39 7.08
N LEU A 65 -9.72 -8.00 6.27
CA LEU A 65 -9.38 -9.43 6.37
C LEU A 65 -8.33 -9.76 7.43
N GLU A 66 -7.43 -8.81 7.75
CA GLU A 66 -6.42 -8.96 8.80
C GLU A 66 -6.93 -8.57 10.21
N GLY A 67 -8.13 -7.98 10.29
CA GLY A 67 -8.79 -7.53 11.52
C GLY A 67 -9.44 -8.63 12.35
#